data_AF-A0AAD8HNN8-F1
#
_entry.id   AF-A0AAD8HNN8-F1
#
_cell.length_a   1.000
_cell.length_b   1.000
_cell.length_c   1.000
_cell.angle_alpha   90.00
_cell.angle_beta   90.00
_cell.angle_gamma   90.00
#
_symmetry.space_group_name_H-M   'P 1'
#
loop_
_entity.id
_entity.type
_entity.pdbx_description
1 polymer ?
#
loop_
_entity_poly.entity_id
_entity_poly.type
_entity_poly.pdbx_seq_one_letter_code
_entity_poly.pdbx_strand_id
1 'polypeptide(L)'
;MGNLIDSKSESAINKVVQQIGFLGLQISDRGKLYSKTLVADIAILFQKKCPYSANYPSEGYGLVRGCLYHGLDPYQLMVYSISSREVIIRSSRGLTEPGMLFKNLMAILRDIVICDDGTVRNVCSNSIVQFEYGKETGTLEYSNFAAGEPVGALAATAMSNPAYKAVLDSSPSSMGYDEGDTALWKNAAYSVKKQLKKISLKDAAVEFLIEYNTQQTEYDSTEIDVGLVGHFHLNELLMKDSNISMDEVLEKCQDTVYINRKKKRVGHLFRNIELSVSQLCSFQQTSKSELCGMPCLNFFWKDNGDIHLEKTSQIFADTMCPVLLETIIKGEPRVCTADIIWVSPKTTSWVRNCSNSEKGELAIDVVLEKKFPYRYNDGDPLATDDHGYIIEHILNFHPNKVEKMGAGINYVMIDKHSSFQNSRCLHIVRTDGHKEDFSYIKCLKNYMKEKFPDRAESFMGKYFMRRNQPPRAGWKERNTPETGTSSRVRGNKDLNLSDSADKKNRKGWSSWTNDLASK
;
A
#
# COMPACT_ATOMS: atom_id res chain seq x y z
N MET A 1 -34.77 33.40 8.65
CA MET A 1 -33.49 32.69 8.38
C MET A 1 -33.28 32.42 6.89
N GLY A 2 -34.25 31.88 6.15
CA GLY A 2 -34.05 31.48 4.73
C GLY A 2 -33.52 32.55 3.76
N ASN A 3 -33.71 33.85 4.05
CA ASN A 3 -33.20 34.94 3.21
C ASN A 3 -31.77 35.41 3.61
N LEU A 4 -31.25 34.96 4.75
CA LEU A 4 -29.92 35.32 5.28
C LEU A 4 -28.88 34.22 5.07
N ILE A 5 -29.33 33.03 4.68
CA ILE A 5 -28.49 31.83 4.52
C ILE A 5 -28.46 31.49 3.04
N ASP A 6 -27.27 31.37 2.48
CA ASP A 6 -27.10 30.79 1.15
C ASP A 6 -27.42 29.29 1.20
N SER A 7 -28.56 28.90 0.64
CA SER A 7 -29.01 27.50 0.58
C SER A 7 -28.14 26.62 -0.32
N LYS A 8 -27.21 27.19 -1.08
CA LYS A 8 -26.22 26.43 -1.85
C LYS A 8 -24.95 26.13 -1.06
N SER A 9 -24.75 26.78 0.08
CA SER A 9 -23.58 26.57 0.94
C SER A 9 -23.88 25.54 2.03
N GLU A 10 -23.36 24.32 1.84
CA GLU A 10 -23.46 23.24 2.84
C GLU A 10 -22.91 23.66 4.20
N SER A 11 -21.82 24.45 4.24
CA SER A 11 -21.26 24.97 5.50
C SER A 11 -22.20 25.93 6.22
N ALA A 12 -22.96 26.74 5.49
CA ALA A 12 -23.92 27.67 6.08
C ALA A 12 -25.14 26.92 6.62
N ILE A 13 -25.60 25.91 5.88
CA ILE A 13 -26.67 25.00 6.33
C ILE A 13 -26.24 24.24 7.59
N ASN A 14 -25.04 23.65 7.60
CA ASN A 14 -24.51 22.91 8.74
C ASN A 14 -24.45 23.77 10.01
N LYS A 15 -24.02 25.04 9.90
CA LYS A 15 -24.03 25.98 11.04
C LYS A 15 -25.44 26.19 11.58
N VAL A 16 -26.43 26.34 10.72
CA VAL A 16 -27.83 26.53 11.12
C VAL A 16 -28.35 25.27 11.81
N VAL A 17 -28.10 24.09 11.23
CA VAL A 17 -28.47 22.80 11.83
C VAL A 17 -27.83 22.62 13.21
N GLN A 18 -26.56 22.98 13.39
CA GLN A 18 -25.90 22.91 14.70
C GLN A 18 -26.49 23.88 15.73
N GLN A 19 -26.93 25.07 15.30
CA GLN A 19 -27.50 26.08 16.18
C GLN A 19 -28.90 25.70 16.67
N ILE A 20 -29.80 25.27 15.77
CA ILE A 20 -31.22 25.05 16.09
C ILE A 20 -31.69 23.59 16.05
N GLY A 21 -30.95 22.71 15.38
CA GLY A 21 -31.31 21.31 15.15
C GLY A 21 -30.57 20.36 16.09
N PHE A 22 -29.37 19.95 15.69
CA PHE A 22 -28.50 19.05 16.46
C PHE A 22 -27.05 19.18 15.99
N LEU A 23 -26.10 18.86 16.86
CA LEU A 23 -24.66 18.90 16.53
C LEU A 23 -24.19 17.66 15.76
N GLY A 24 -24.77 16.49 16.03
CA GLY A 24 -24.47 15.24 15.33
C GLY A 24 -23.25 14.52 15.91
N LEU A 25 -22.67 13.62 15.13
CA LEU A 25 -21.52 12.82 15.56
C LEU A 25 -20.26 13.69 15.61
N GLN A 26 -19.74 13.93 16.82
CA GLN A 26 -18.59 14.80 17.06
C GLN A 26 -17.26 14.05 17.13
N ILE A 27 -17.29 12.82 17.66
CA ILE A 27 -16.12 11.95 17.76
C ILE A 27 -16.35 10.77 16.82
N SER A 28 -15.51 10.63 15.80
CA SER A 28 -15.56 9.50 14.87
C SER A 28 -14.16 8.94 14.62
N ASP A 29 -14.05 7.62 14.52
CA ASP A 29 -12.79 6.87 14.31
C ASP A 29 -12.15 7.07 12.92
N ARG A 30 -12.57 8.10 12.17
CA ARG A 30 -12.10 8.32 10.79
C ARG A 30 -11.08 9.46 10.67
N GLY A 31 -10.48 9.88 11.80
CA GLY A 31 -9.65 11.09 11.88
C GLY A 31 -8.46 11.02 12.85
N LYS A 32 -7.71 9.91 12.89
CA LYS A 32 -6.30 9.77 13.36
C LYS A 32 -5.87 10.31 14.75
N LEU A 33 -6.70 10.97 15.55
CA LEU A 33 -6.30 11.51 16.87
C LEU A 33 -6.89 10.75 18.06
N TYR A 34 -7.86 9.86 17.83
CA TYR A 34 -8.53 9.13 18.90
C TYR A 34 -8.18 7.65 18.85
N SER A 35 -7.89 7.05 20.01
CA SER A 35 -7.77 5.60 20.12
C SER A 35 -9.15 4.96 19.97
N LYS A 36 -9.19 3.70 19.55
CA LYS A 36 -10.42 2.89 19.51
C LYS A 36 -11.13 2.83 20.88
N THR A 37 -10.40 3.05 21.98
CA THR A 37 -10.91 3.01 23.35
C THR A 37 -11.34 4.36 23.90
N LEU A 38 -10.92 5.48 23.30
CA LEU A 38 -11.08 6.81 23.91
C LEU A 38 -12.54 7.13 24.22
N VAL A 39 -13.44 6.79 23.30
CA VAL A 39 -14.88 7.02 23.45
C VAL A 39 -15.42 6.28 24.69
N ALA A 40 -15.00 5.03 24.88
CA ALA A 40 -15.34 4.24 26.08
C ALA A 40 -14.68 4.81 27.35
N ASP A 41 -13.41 5.23 27.26
CA ASP A 41 -12.68 5.83 28.38
C ASP A 41 -13.33 7.15 28.85
N ILE A 42 -13.79 7.99 27.91
CA ILE A 42 -14.52 9.23 28.19
C ILE A 42 -15.83 8.93 28.91
N ALA A 43 -16.60 7.95 28.43
CA ALA A 43 -17.85 7.55 29.05
C ALA A 43 -17.64 7.05 30.50
N ILE A 44 -16.63 6.19 30.72
CA ILE A 44 -16.27 5.68 32.05
C ILE A 44 -15.82 6.83 32.97
N LEU A 45 -14.96 7.73 32.49
CA LEU A 45 -14.48 8.87 33.27
C LEU A 45 -15.62 9.80 33.70
N PHE A 46 -16.56 10.05 32.79
CA PHE A 46 -17.72 10.88 33.11
C PHE A 46 -18.62 10.21 34.14
N GLN A 47 -18.92 8.91 33.97
CA GLN A 47 -19.74 8.15 34.91
C GLN A 47 -19.11 8.11 36.31
N LYS A 48 -17.78 7.99 36.41
CA LYS A 48 -17.04 8.04 37.68
C LYS A 48 -17.13 9.40 38.37
N LYS A 49 -17.12 10.51 37.63
CA LYS A 49 -17.17 11.87 38.19
C LYS A 49 -18.59 12.38 38.43
N CYS A 50 -19.55 11.91 37.64
CA CYS A 50 -20.95 12.36 37.65
C CYS A 50 -21.89 11.14 37.75
N PRO A 51 -22.03 10.53 38.93
CA PRO A 51 -22.80 9.29 39.11
C PRO A 51 -24.32 9.44 38.95
N TYR A 52 -24.83 10.68 38.78
CA TYR A 52 -26.26 10.98 38.67
C TYR A 52 -26.78 11.16 37.24
N SER A 53 -25.94 11.00 36.20
CA SER A 53 -26.42 11.15 34.82
C SER A 53 -27.12 9.88 34.35
N ALA A 54 -28.28 10.04 33.71
CA ALA A 54 -29.01 8.96 33.05
C ALA A 54 -28.12 8.19 32.05
N ASN A 55 -28.39 6.89 31.88
CA ASN A 55 -27.75 6.07 30.86
C ASN A 55 -28.12 6.58 29.46
N TYR A 56 -27.14 7.09 28.74
CA TYR A 56 -27.29 7.59 27.36
C TYR A 56 -26.55 6.67 26.38
N PRO A 57 -27.21 5.63 25.84
CA PRO A 57 -26.54 4.60 25.03
C PRO A 57 -26.01 5.10 23.68
N SER A 58 -26.52 6.23 23.15
CA SER A 58 -26.07 6.79 21.87
C SER A 58 -25.01 7.88 22.01
N GLU A 59 -25.08 8.65 23.08
CA GLU A 59 -24.17 9.74 23.41
C GLU A 59 -22.82 9.16 23.86
N GLY A 60 -22.83 7.96 24.47
CA GLY A 60 -21.63 7.17 24.75
C GLY A 60 -20.69 6.98 23.55
N TYR A 61 -21.20 7.08 22.32
CA TYR A 61 -20.41 6.95 21.08
C TYR A 61 -20.04 8.29 20.42
N GLY A 62 -20.19 9.42 21.13
CA GLY A 62 -19.84 10.75 20.63
C GLY A 62 -20.94 11.43 19.80
N LEU A 63 -22.15 10.89 19.78
CA LEU A 63 -23.32 11.51 19.14
C LEU A 63 -23.92 12.59 20.04
N VAL A 64 -23.96 13.83 19.55
CA VAL A 64 -24.55 14.96 20.27
C VAL A 64 -25.89 15.32 19.65
N ARG A 65 -26.97 14.97 20.35
CA ARG A 65 -28.35 15.22 19.91
C ARG A 65 -28.81 16.66 20.17
N GLY A 66 -28.25 17.31 21.19
CA GLY A 66 -28.56 18.69 21.53
C GLY A 66 -28.10 19.67 20.46
N CYS A 67 -28.71 20.85 20.48
CA CYS A 67 -28.31 22.01 19.68
C CYS A 67 -27.71 23.10 20.56
N LEU A 68 -26.96 24.01 19.95
CA LEU A 68 -26.30 25.09 20.70
C LEU A 68 -27.29 26.09 21.31
N TYR A 69 -28.48 26.26 20.70
CA TYR A 69 -29.50 27.18 21.21
C TYR A 69 -30.13 26.72 22.52
N HIS A 70 -30.53 25.45 22.63
CA HIS A 70 -31.16 24.92 23.85
C HIS A 70 -30.13 24.55 24.94
N GLY A 71 -28.83 24.59 24.59
CA GLY A 71 -27.75 24.17 25.48
C GLY A 71 -27.50 22.66 25.42
N LEU A 72 -26.28 22.28 25.78
CA LEU A 72 -25.84 20.89 25.82
C LEU A 72 -25.81 20.39 27.26
N ASP A 73 -26.14 19.12 27.46
CA ASP A 73 -25.89 18.48 28.74
C ASP A 73 -24.36 18.42 29.03
N PRO A 74 -23.95 18.23 30.29
CA PRO A 74 -22.53 18.27 30.65
C PRO A 74 -21.65 17.23 29.91
N TYR A 75 -22.22 16.08 29.55
CA TYR A 75 -21.51 15.05 28.79
C TYR A 75 -21.38 15.44 27.32
N GLN A 76 -22.47 15.88 26.69
CA GLN A 76 -22.50 16.40 25.31
C GLN A 76 -21.55 17.59 25.15
N LEU A 77 -21.50 18.49 26.14
CA LEU A 77 -20.57 19.62 26.16
C LEU A 77 -19.12 19.15 26.22
N MET A 78 -18.81 18.12 27.00
CA MET A 78 -17.47 17.54 27.06
C MET A 78 -17.05 16.96 25.70
N VAL A 79 -17.92 16.16 25.08
CA VAL A 79 -17.70 15.59 23.74
C VAL A 79 -17.50 16.68 22.68
N TYR A 80 -18.34 17.71 22.69
CA TYR A 80 -18.23 18.86 21.79
C TYR A 80 -16.94 19.67 22.03
N SER A 81 -16.51 19.81 23.29
CA SER A 81 -15.27 20.51 23.64
C SER A 81 -14.02 19.76 23.15
N ILE A 82 -14.04 18.43 23.22
CA ILE A 82 -12.93 17.58 22.75
C ILE A 82 -12.76 17.72 21.23
N SER A 83 -13.84 17.54 20.48
CA SER A 83 -13.84 17.70 19.01
C SER A 83 -13.48 19.12 18.58
N SER A 84 -14.01 20.14 19.25
CA SER A 84 -13.64 21.54 18.97
C SER A 84 -12.14 21.79 19.20
N ARG A 85 -11.58 21.23 20.27
CA ARG A 85 -10.15 21.34 20.57
C ARG A 85 -9.29 20.60 19.54
N GLU A 86 -9.75 19.45 19.06
CA GLU A 86 -9.09 18.71 17.98
C GLU A 86 -8.97 19.55 16.72
N VAL A 87 -10.05 20.21 16.28
CA VAL A 87 -10.05 21.09 15.10
C VAL A 87 -9.03 22.23 15.24
N ILE A 88 -8.93 22.84 16.43
CA ILE A 88 -7.95 23.90 16.74
C ILE A 88 -6.50 23.36 16.73
N ILE A 89 -6.28 22.16 17.26
CA ILE A 89 -4.96 21.54 17.25
C ILE A 89 -4.56 21.15 15.81
N ARG A 90 -5.50 20.63 15.02
CA ARG A 90 -5.26 20.27 13.62
C ARG A 90 -4.95 21.49 12.77
N SER A 91 -5.66 22.60 12.96
CA SER A 91 -5.38 23.84 12.24
C SER A 91 -4.04 24.48 12.65
N SER A 92 -3.61 24.33 13.90
CA SER A 92 -2.30 24.86 14.33
C SER A 92 -1.11 23.98 13.94
N ARG A 93 -1.24 22.65 14.01
CA ARG A 93 -0.13 21.71 13.76
C ARG A 93 -0.14 21.08 12.37
N GLY A 94 -1.32 20.85 11.80
CA GLY A 94 -1.49 20.16 10.52
C GLY A 94 -1.04 20.99 9.31
N LEU A 95 -0.96 22.31 9.43
CA LEU A 95 -0.58 23.21 8.31
C LEU A 95 0.92 23.16 7.98
N THR A 96 1.74 22.55 8.85
CA THR A 96 3.18 22.41 8.63
C THR A 96 3.50 21.55 7.40
N GLU A 97 2.78 20.44 7.20
CA GLU A 97 2.98 19.53 6.07
C GLU A 97 2.63 20.17 4.71
N PRO A 98 1.43 20.76 4.49
CA PRO A 98 1.14 21.51 3.27
C PRO A 98 2.10 22.68 3.05
N GLY A 99 2.56 23.35 4.12
CA GLY A 99 3.56 24.42 4.03
C GLY A 99 4.91 23.95 3.52
N MET A 100 5.39 22.81 4.01
CA MET A 100 6.61 22.19 3.49
C MET A 100 6.44 21.73 2.04
N LEU A 101 5.29 21.14 1.70
CA LEU A 101 4.96 20.73 0.34
C LEU A 101 5.02 21.93 -0.63
N PHE A 102 4.33 23.02 -0.29
CA PHE A 102 4.34 24.24 -1.09
C PHE A 102 5.75 24.79 -1.25
N LYS A 103 6.53 24.86 -0.16
CA LYS A 103 7.92 25.33 -0.19
C LYS A 103 8.79 24.47 -1.11
N ASN A 104 8.64 23.15 -1.06
CA ASN A 104 9.40 22.21 -1.90
C ASN A 104 9.00 22.31 -3.37
N LEU A 105 7.69 22.35 -3.66
CA LEU A 105 7.19 22.53 -5.02
C LEU A 105 7.66 23.87 -5.61
N MET A 106 7.57 24.94 -4.84
CA MET A 106 8.00 26.28 -5.26
C MET A 106 9.52 26.43 -5.35
N ALA A 107 10.30 25.55 -4.72
CA ALA A 107 11.75 25.49 -4.92
C ALA A 107 12.12 24.82 -6.26
N ILE A 108 11.30 23.89 -6.74
CA ILE A 108 11.57 23.10 -7.96
C ILE A 108 10.92 23.74 -9.20
N LEU A 109 9.70 24.25 -9.06
CA LEU A 109 8.85 24.63 -10.19
C LEU A 109 8.88 26.13 -10.51
N ARG A 110 9.44 26.98 -9.64
CA ARG A 110 9.42 28.44 -9.82
C ARG A 110 10.05 28.91 -11.12
N ASP A 111 11.11 28.22 -11.55
CA ASP A 111 11.87 28.60 -12.75
C ASP A 111 11.30 27.94 -14.01
N ILE A 112 10.09 27.36 -13.96
CA ILE A 112 9.44 26.76 -15.13
C ILE A 112 8.45 27.76 -15.72
N VAL A 113 8.74 28.20 -16.95
CA VAL A 113 7.97 29.23 -17.67
C VAL A 113 7.66 28.78 -19.11
N ILE A 114 6.67 29.43 -19.73
CA ILE A 114 6.43 29.33 -21.18
C ILE A 114 7.42 30.24 -21.90
N CYS A 115 8.14 29.71 -22.88
CA CYS A 115 9.05 30.46 -23.75
C CYS A 115 8.33 30.99 -24.99
N ASP A 116 8.93 31.95 -25.71
CA ASP A 116 8.37 32.56 -26.92
C ASP A 116 8.11 31.55 -28.06
N ASP A 117 8.79 30.41 -28.03
CA ASP A 117 8.57 29.29 -28.97
C ASP A 117 7.37 28.39 -28.59
N GLY A 118 6.62 28.75 -27.54
CA GLY A 118 5.50 27.99 -26.99
C GLY A 118 5.91 26.78 -26.14
N THR A 119 7.21 26.51 -26.00
CA THR A 119 7.70 25.40 -25.17
C THR A 119 7.74 25.80 -23.70
N VAL A 120 7.52 24.83 -22.81
CA VAL A 120 7.67 25.01 -21.36
C VAL A 120 9.06 24.57 -20.97
N ARG A 121 9.86 25.47 -20.41
CA ARG A 121 11.25 25.21 -20.05
C ARG A 121 11.55 25.62 -18.63
N ASN A 122 12.54 24.93 -18.05
CA ASN A 122 13.23 25.45 -16.89
C ASN A 122 14.23 26.53 -17.35
N VAL A 123 14.08 27.75 -16.84
CA VAL A 123 14.89 28.92 -17.20
C VAL A 123 16.36 28.73 -16.83
N CYS A 124 16.65 28.08 -15.70
CA CYS A 124 18.01 27.92 -15.19
C CYS A 124 18.80 26.85 -15.95
N SER A 125 18.16 25.73 -16.30
CA SER A 125 18.82 24.62 -17.01
C SER A 125 18.59 24.63 -18.52
N ASN A 126 17.72 25.51 -19.03
CA ASN A 126 17.22 25.53 -20.40
C ASN A 126 16.67 24.17 -20.88
N SER A 127 16.27 23.31 -19.94
CA SER A 127 15.73 21.99 -20.25
C SER A 127 14.24 22.09 -20.56
N ILE A 128 13.82 21.49 -21.67
CA ILE A 128 12.41 21.41 -22.06
C ILE A 128 11.69 20.44 -21.13
N VAL A 129 10.63 20.93 -20.49
CA VAL A 129 9.75 20.14 -19.61
C VAL A 129 8.55 19.63 -20.40
N GLN A 130 7.96 20.49 -21.24
CA GLN A 130 6.82 20.16 -22.08
C GLN A 130 6.91 20.93 -23.40
N PHE A 131 6.60 20.27 -24.53
CA PHE A 131 6.69 20.91 -25.85
C PHE A 131 5.56 21.91 -26.11
N GLU A 132 4.41 21.72 -25.47
CA GLU A 132 3.23 22.57 -25.61
C GLU A 132 2.42 22.46 -24.32
N TYR A 133 2.21 23.57 -23.63
CA TYR A 133 1.49 23.60 -22.35
C TYR A 133 0.01 23.20 -22.53
N GLY A 134 -0.53 22.38 -21.63
CA GLY A 134 -1.98 22.07 -21.62
C GLY A 134 -2.52 21.09 -22.68
N LYS A 135 -1.67 20.45 -23.49
CA LYS A 135 -2.14 19.49 -24.51
C LYS A 135 -2.64 18.17 -23.92
N GLU A 136 -3.89 18.13 -23.50
CA GLU A 136 -4.63 16.88 -23.30
C GLU A 136 -5.25 16.43 -24.63
N THR A 137 -5.10 15.15 -24.96
CA THR A 137 -5.65 14.57 -26.20
C THR A 137 -7.18 14.54 -26.15
N GLY A 138 -7.86 15.60 -26.58
CA GLY A 138 -9.31 15.57 -26.80
C GLY A 138 -10.06 16.89 -26.71
N THR A 139 -9.51 17.94 -26.11
CA THR A 139 -10.19 19.23 -25.94
C THR A 139 -9.60 20.29 -26.89
N LEU A 140 -10.39 20.64 -27.91
CA LEU A 140 -10.12 21.74 -28.85
C LEU A 140 -10.44 23.09 -28.17
N GLU A 141 -9.68 23.46 -27.15
CA GLU A 141 -9.65 24.84 -26.67
C GLU A 141 -8.20 25.33 -26.69
N TYR A 142 -7.89 26.15 -27.70
CA TYR A 142 -6.64 26.90 -27.77
C TYR A 142 -6.66 27.94 -26.66
N SER A 143 -6.18 27.56 -25.48
CA SER A 143 -5.84 28.52 -24.43
C SER A 143 -4.54 29.20 -24.85
N ASN A 144 -4.65 30.41 -25.40
CA ASN A 144 -3.51 31.24 -25.76
C ASN A 144 -2.83 31.76 -24.49
N PHE A 145 -1.99 30.93 -23.88
CA PHE A 145 -1.12 31.36 -22.78
C PHE A 145 0.02 32.23 -23.32
N ALA A 146 0.32 33.33 -22.63
CA ALA A 146 1.37 34.24 -23.05
C ALA A 146 2.76 33.68 -22.72
N ALA A 147 3.75 33.99 -23.56
CA ALA A 147 5.14 33.74 -23.24
C ALA A 147 5.56 34.52 -21.97
N GLY A 148 6.39 33.90 -21.14
CA GLY A 148 6.80 34.41 -19.84
C GLY A 148 5.89 34.02 -18.68
N GLU A 149 4.77 33.34 -18.91
CA GLU A 149 3.89 32.90 -17.82
C GLU A 149 4.60 31.89 -16.88
N PRO A 150 4.53 32.11 -15.55
CA PRO A 150 5.19 31.26 -14.56
C PRO A 150 4.37 30.00 -14.26
N VAL A 151 4.19 29.15 -15.27
CA VAL A 151 3.33 27.95 -15.20
C VAL A 151 3.73 26.99 -14.07
N GLY A 152 5.01 26.90 -13.70
CA GLY A 152 5.41 26.06 -12.59
C GLY A 152 5.01 26.60 -11.22
N ALA A 153 5.00 27.93 -11.03
CA ALA A 153 4.47 28.55 -9.81
C ALA A 153 2.94 28.38 -9.71
N LEU A 154 2.24 28.51 -10.84
CA LEU A 154 0.80 28.24 -10.93
C LEU A 154 0.49 26.77 -10.60
N ALA A 155 1.25 25.82 -11.15
CA ALA A 155 1.12 24.40 -10.86
C ALA A 155 1.38 24.09 -9.38
N ALA A 156 2.45 24.64 -8.79
CA ALA A 156 2.75 24.49 -7.37
C ALA A 156 1.59 24.96 -6.48
N THR A 157 0.98 26.09 -6.82
CA THR A 157 -0.15 26.68 -6.11
C THR A 157 -1.42 25.84 -6.28
N ALA A 158 -1.72 25.41 -7.51
CA ALA A 158 -2.87 24.58 -7.84
C ALA A 158 -2.83 23.22 -7.11
N MET A 159 -1.64 22.66 -6.90
CA MET A 159 -1.45 21.43 -6.13
C MET A 159 -1.52 21.66 -4.61
N SER A 160 -0.98 22.78 -4.12
CA SER A 160 -0.85 23.01 -2.67
C SER A 160 -2.13 23.53 -2.03
N ASN A 161 -2.89 24.40 -2.71
CA ASN A 161 -4.13 24.98 -2.16
C ASN A 161 -5.17 23.91 -1.74
N PRO A 162 -5.43 22.86 -2.56
CA PRO A 162 -6.28 21.75 -2.13
C PRO A 162 -5.72 20.99 -0.92
N ALA A 163 -4.40 20.86 -0.80
CA ALA A 163 -3.78 20.20 0.36
C ALA A 163 -3.98 21.01 1.65
N TYR A 164 -3.83 22.34 1.60
CA TYR A 164 -4.18 23.23 2.72
C TYR A 164 -5.66 23.08 3.10
N LYS A 165 -6.54 23.09 2.09
CA LYS A 165 -7.99 22.94 2.31
C LYS A 165 -8.34 21.57 2.89
N ALA A 166 -7.73 20.48 2.44
CA ALA A 166 -7.97 19.13 2.99
C ALA A 166 -7.56 19.00 4.47
N VAL A 167 -6.53 19.73 4.90
CA VAL A 167 -6.13 19.82 6.32
C VAL A 167 -7.09 20.67 7.15
N LEU A 168 -7.95 21.47 6.52
CA LEU A 168 -8.95 22.31 7.21
C LEU A 168 -10.36 21.71 7.13
N ASP A 169 -10.68 20.98 6.07
CA ASP A 169 -11.97 20.34 5.87
C ASP A 169 -11.90 18.90 6.40
N SER A 170 -12.49 18.65 7.57
CA SER A 170 -12.71 17.29 8.09
C SER A 170 -13.95 16.71 7.42
N SER A 171 -13.88 16.36 6.13
CA SER A 171 -15.01 15.75 5.45
C SER A 171 -15.04 14.25 5.76
N PRO A 172 -16.12 13.72 6.34
CA PRO A 172 -16.34 12.27 6.38
C PRO A 172 -16.48 11.78 4.94
N SER A 173 -15.57 10.91 4.51
CA SER A 173 -15.68 10.23 3.21
C SER A 173 -16.86 9.25 3.26
N SER A 174 -18.05 9.71 2.89
CA SER A 174 -19.22 8.87 2.64
C SER A 174 -19.13 8.35 1.20
N MET A 175 -18.64 7.12 1.03
CA MET A 175 -18.86 6.37 -0.21
C MET A 175 -20.29 5.82 -0.18
N GLY A 176 -21.18 6.39 -1.00
CA GLY A 176 -22.47 5.80 -1.33
C GLY A 176 -22.30 4.73 -2.41
N TYR A 177 -22.83 3.53 -2.18
CA TYR A 177 -22.87 2.45 -3.16
C TYR A 177 -24.27 2.37 -3.77
N ASP A 178 -24.38 2.48 -5.10
CA ASP A 178 -25.61 2.17 -5.82
C ASP A 178 -25.73 0.65 -6.01
N GLU A 179 -26.88 0.12 -5.61
CA GLU A 179 -27.12 -1.30 -5.39
C GLU A 179 -28.16 -1.81 -6.40
N GLY A 180 -27.70 -2.18 -7.60
CA GLY A 180 -28.57 -2.73 -8.66
C GLY A 180 -28.01 -3.97 -9.33
N ASP A 181 -26.89 -3.84 -10.06
CA ASP A 181 -26.45 -4.88 -11.01
C ASP A 181 -25.15 -5.61 -10.60
N THR A 182 -24.93 -5.76 -9.29
CA THR A 182 -23.58 -5.82 -8.74
C THR A 182 -23.14 -7.10 -8.04
N ALA A 183 -24.07 -8.01 -7.74
CA ALA A 183 -23.81 -9.14 -6.84
C ALA A 183 -22.74 -10.13 -7.34
N LEU A 184 -22.70 -10.43 -8.65
CA LEU A 184 -21.78 -11.44 -9.19
C LEU A 184 -20.30 -10.99 -9.12
N TRP A 185 -20.03 -9.76 -9.54
CA TRP A 185 -18.68 -9.20 -9.46
C TRP A 185 -18.29 -8.84 -8.03
N LYS A 186 -19.25 -8.54 -7.15
CA LYS A 186 -18.99 -8.30 -5.71
C LYS A 186 -18.37 -9.54 -5.10
N ASN A 187 -18.90 -10.73 -5.40
CA ASN A 187 -18.37 -11.99 -4.89
C ASN A 187 -16.95 -12.28 -5.39
N ALA A 188 -16.68 -11.99 -6.67
CA ALA A 188 -15.34 -12.17 -7.24
C ALA A 188 -14.32 -11.20 -6.60
N ALA A 189 -14.66 -9.91 -6.50
CA ALA A 189 -13.82 -8.91 -5.84
C ALA A 189 -13.60 -9.23 -4.35
N TYR A 190 -14.63 -9.72 -3.67
CA TYR A 190 -14.54 -10.19 -2.29
C TYR A 190 -13.59 -11.39 -2.14
N SER A 191 -13.61 -12.33 -3.08
CA SER A 191 -12.70 -13.48 -3.08
C SER A 191 -11.24 -13.03 -3.21
N VAL A 192 -10.96 -12.07 -4.08
CA VAL A 192 -9.60 -11.50 -4.22
C VAL A 192 -9.20 -10.72 -2.98
N LYS A 193 -10.10 -9.90 -2.41
CA LYS A 193 -9.86 -9.19 -1.14
C LYS A 193 -9.51 -10.16 -0.02
N LYS A 194 -10.23 -11.28 0.08
CA LYS A 194 -9.98 -12.34 1.08
C LYS A 194 -8.60 -12.98 0.91
N GLN A 195 -8.14 -13.18 -0.33
CA GLN A 195 -6.80 -13.74 -0.60
C GLN A 195 -5.67 -12.73 -0.36
N LEU A 196 -5.89 -11.44 -0.62
CA LEU A 196 -4.87 -10.40 -0.41
C LEU A 196 -4.76 -9.95 1.04
N LYS A 197 -5.85 -10.06 1.82
CA LYS A 197 -5.88 -9.62 3.21
C LYS A 197 -4.82 -10.37 4.02
N LYS A 198 -3.84 -9.63 4.50
CA LYS A 198 -2.82 -10.08 5.45
C LYS A 198 -3.47 -10.43 6.78
N ILE A 199 -3.26 -11.66 7.24
CA ILE A 199 -3.68 -12.17 8.54
C ILE A 199 -2.43 -12.68 9.25
N SER A 200 -2.06 -12.02 10.34
CA SER A 200 -0.96 -12.45 11.19
C SER A 200 -1.42 -13.41 12.29
N LEU A 201 -0.49 -14.15 12.90
CA LEU A 201 -0.80 -14.97 14.07
C LEU A 201 -1.33 -14.10 15.22
N LYS A 202 -0.87 -12.87 15.35
CA LYS A 202 -1.45 -11.89 16.29
C LYS A 202 -2.94 -11.63 16.07
N ASP A 203 -3.40 -11.62 14.83
CA ASP A 203 -4.81 -11.39 14.53
C ASP A 203 -5.66 -12.65 14.77
N ALA A 204 -5.05 -13.83 14.66
CA ALA A 204 -5.71 -15.11 14.86
C ALA A 204 -5.68 -15.60 16.32
N ALA A 205 -4.66 -15.23 17.09
CA ALA A 205 -4.47 -15.65 18.47
C ALA A 205 -5.40 -14.88 19.42
N VAL A 206 -6.14 -15.64 20.24
CA VAL A 206 -7.02 -15.13 21.29
C VAL A 206 -6.24 -14.95 22.58
N GLU A 207 -5.45 -15.96 22.95
CA GLU A 207 -4.64 -15.95 24.16
C GLU A 207 -3.32 -16.70 23.97
N PHE A 208 -2.33 -16.31 24.79
CA PHE A 208 -1.03 -16.95 24.90
C PHE A 208 -0.82 -17.41 26.34
N LEU A 209 -0.52 -18.69 26.51
CA LEU A 209 -0.39 -19.35 27.81
C LEU A 209 0.93 -20.12 27.87
N ILE A 210 1.50 -20.26 29.07
CA ILE A 210 2.69 -21.09 29.29
C ILE A 210 2.31 -22.15 30.33
N GLU A 211 2.32 -23.41 29.91
CA GLU A 211 2.07 -24.57 30.76
C GLU A 211 3.41 -25.20 31.19
N TYR A 212 3.48 -25.66 32.43
CA TYR A 212 4.55 -26.55 32.87
C TYR A 212 4.08 -27.98 32.66
N ASN A 213 4.62 -28.65 31.64
CA ASN A 213 4.19 -30.00 31.29
C ASN A 213 4.96 -31.03 32.10
N THR A 214 4.21 -31.83 32.87
CA THR A 214 4.68 -33.02 33.58
C THR A 214 3.98 -34.26 33.03
N GLN A 215 4.09 -34.56 31.73
CA GLN A 215 3.51 -35.79 31.20
C GLN A 215 4.46 -36.98 31.38
N GLN A 216 4.01 -37.98 32.15
CA GLN A 216 4.51 -39.35 32.10
C GLN A 216 3.99 -39.99 30.81
N THR A 217 4.87 -40.36 29.88
CA THR A 217 4.51 -41.25 28.78
C THR A 217 4.50 -42.68 29.32
N GLU A 218 3.32 -43.29 29.47
CA GLU A 218 3.20 -44.74 29.63
C GLU A 218 3.53 -45.42 28.28
N TYR A 219 4.51 -46.33 28.35
CA TYR A 219 4.95 -47.32 27.36
C TYR A 219 5.72 -46.85 26.12
N ASP A 220 7.02 -47.18 26.15
CA ASP A 220 7.97 -47.40 25.06
C ASP A 220 8.32 -46.25 24.10
N SER A 221 8.93 -45.20 24.65
CA SER A 221 10.19 -44.65 24.09
C SER A 221 10.90 -43.78 25.14
N THR A 222 12.22 -43.87 25.18
CA THR A 222 13.09 -43.17 26.12
C THR A 222 13.17 -41.68 25.78
N GLU A 223 12.52 -40.82 26.56
CA GLU A 223 12.98 -39.51 27.07
C GLU A 223 11.77 -38.77 27.68
N ILE A 224 11.86 -38.42 28.97
CA ILE A 224 10.82 -37.66 29.67
C ILE A 224 11.03 -36.18 29.30
N ASP A 225 10.19 -35.62 28.42
CA ASP A 225 10.21 -34.20 28.05
C ASP A 225 9.55 -33.37 29.18
N VAL A 226 10.26 -33.18 30.28
CA VAL A 226 9.83 -32.26 31.37
C VAL A 226 10.24 -30.84 30.98
N GLY A 227 9.26 -29.95 30.75
CA GLY A 227 9.56 -28.59 30.30
C GLY A 227 8.37 -27.65 30.23
N LEU A 228 8.67 -26.37 29.98
CA LEU A 228 7.65 -25.35 29.70
C LEU A 228 7.19 -25.46 28.24
N VAL A 229 5.88 -25.42 28.03
CA VAL A 229 5.22 -25.42 26.72
C VAL A 229 4.45 -24.12 26.57
N GLY A 230 4.67 -23.40 25.47
CA GLY A 230 3.89 -22.23 25.10
C GLY A 230 2.70 -22.62 24.23
N HIS A 231 1.52 -22.11 24.54
CA HIS A 231 0.27 -22.38 23.83
C HIS A 231 -0.28 -21.08 23.24
N PHE A 232 -0.58 -21.08 21.95
CA PHE A 232 -1.39 -20.06 21.29
C PHE A 232 -2.77 -20.63 20.98
N HIS A 233 -3.80 -20.13 21.66
CA HIS A 233 -5.18 -20.46 21.31
C HIS A 233 -5.62 -19.60 20.15
N LEU A 234 -6.06 -20.25 19.07
CA LEU A 234 -6.46 -19.62 17.84
C LEU A 234 -7.99 -19.50 17.77
N ASN A 235 -8.45 -18.44 17.12
CA ASN A 235 -9.86 -18.20 16.89
C ASN A 235 -10.39 -19.13 15.79
N GLU A 236 -11.13 -20.17 16.18
CA GLU A 236 -11.69 -21.17 15.26
C GLU A 236 -12.61 -20.54 14.19
N LEU A 237 -13.39 -19.51 14.55
CA LEU A 237 -14.27 -18.82 13.59
C LEU A 237 -13.45 -18.08 12.54
N LEU A 238 -12.40 -17.36 12.95
CA LEU A 238 -11.53 -16.63 12.02
C LEU A 238 -10.80 -17.59 11.07
N MET A 239 -10.39 -18.75 11.57
CA MET A 239 -9.74 -19.81 10.78
C MET A 239 -10.70 -20.38 9.73
N LYS A 240 -11.94 -20.72 10.11
CA LYS A 240 -12.99 -21.21 9.19
C LYS A 240 -13.37 -20.13 8.17
N ASP A 241 -13.62 -18.91 8.62
CA ASP A 241 -14.00 -17.78 7.76
C ASP A 241 -12.92 -17.46 6.74
N SER A 242 -11.64 -17.59 7.12
CA SER A 242 -10.51 -17.30 6.24
C SER A 242 -10.04 -18.53 5.44
N ASN A 243 -10.64 -19.70 5.65
CA ASN A 243 -10.22 -21.00 5.08
C ASN A 243 -8.72 -21.27 5.32
N ILE A 244 -8.29 -21.14 6.57
CA ILE A 244 -6.91 -21.41 7.01
C ILE A 244 -6.88 -22.80 7.64
N SER A 245 -5.95 -23.66 7.20
CA SER A 245 -5.72 -24.96 7.84
C SER A 245 -4.71 -24.85 8.99
N MET A 246 -4.76 -25.79 9.95
CA MET A 246 -3.76 -25.83 11.03
C MET A 246 -2.36 -26.17 10.51
N ASP A 247 -2.28 -26.97 9.45
CA ASP A 247 -1.00 -27.32 8.82
C ASP A 247 -0.36 -26.10 8.13
N GLU A 248 -1.16 -25.23 7.48
CA GLU A 248 -0.69 -23.95 6.94
C GLU A 248 -0.11 -23.05 8.04
N VAL A 249 -0.75 -22.99 9.21
CA VAL A 249 -0.24 -22.24 10.37
C VAL A 249 1.09 -22.81 10.84
N LEU A 250 1.18 -24.13 10.97
CA LEU A 250 2.39 -24.82 11.42
C LEU A 250 3.55 -24.55 10.46
N GLU A 251 3.34 -24.72 9.16
CA GLU A 251 4.35 -24.49 8.12
C GLU A 251 4.87 -23.03 8.17
N LYS A 252 3.98 -22.04 8.22
CA LYS A 252 4.37 -20.62 8.27
C LYS A 252 5.12 -20.25 9.55
N CYS A 253 4.75 -20.85 10.68
CA CYS A 253 5.46 -20.66 11.94
C CYS A 253 6.84 -21.34 11.89
N GLN A 254 6.94 -22.54 11.32
CA GLN A 254 8.20 -23.26 11.14
C GLN A 254 9.16 -22.51 10.21
N ASP A 255 8.67 -21.96 9.10
CA ASP A 255 9.44 -21.08 8.20
C ASP A 255 10.03 -19.90 8.95
N THR A 256 9.22 -19.28 9.81
CA THR A 256 9.67 -18.12 10.60
C THR A 256 10.70 -18.52 11.64
N VAL A 257 10.53 -19.65 12.31
CA VAL A 257 11.55 -20.22 13.22
C VAL A 257 12.84 -20.50 12.44
N TYR A 258 12.75 -21.09 11.26
CA TYR A 258 13.90 -21.40 10.40
C TYR A 258 14.67 -20.15 9.96
N ILE A 259 13.97 -19.09 9.55
CA ILE A 259 14.59 -17.80 9.21
C ILE A 259 15.30 -17.22 10.43
N ASN A 260 14.69 -17.29 11.61
CA ASN A 260 15.28 -16.77 12.84
C ASN A 260 16.46 -17.61 13.35
N ARG A 261 16.52 -18.92 13.08
CA ARG A 261 17.70 -19.78 13.36
C ARG A 261 18.97 -19.27 12.68
N LYS A 262 18.85 -18.60 11.54
CA LYS A 262 19.99 -18.04 10.78
C LYS A 262 20.48 -16.70 11.32
N LYS A 263 19.75 -16.04 12.23
CA LYS A 263 20.14 -14.73 12.79
C LYS A 263 21.24 -14.88 13.84
N LYS A 264 22.31 -14.07 13.73
CA LYS A 264 23.49 -14.14 14.62
C LYS A 264 23.19 -13.91 16.11
N ARG A 265 22.23 -13.03 16.45
CA ARG A 265 21.95 -12.66 17.86
C ARG A 265 21.03 -13.64 18.57
N VAL A 266 19.85 -13.90 17.99
CA VAL A 266 18.79 -14.68 18.62
C VAL A 266 18.71 -16.12 18.11
N GLY A 267 19.43 -16.48 17.04
CA GLY A 267 19.26 -17.75 16.36
C GLY A 267 19.57 -19.00 17.19
N HIS A 268 20.38 -18.89 18.25
CA HIS A 268 20.63 -20.00 19.18
C HIS A 268 19.35 -20.39 19.94
N LEU A 269 18.50 -19.43 20.31
CA LEU A 269 17.22 -19.68 21.00
C LEU A 269 16.24 -20.45 20.09
N PHE A 270 16.25 -20.17 18.78
CA PHE A 270 15.33 -20.78 17.82
C PHE A 270 15.75 -22.18 17.34
N ARG A 271 16.97 -22.63 17.63
CA ARG A 271 17.47 -23.96 17.21
C ARG A 271 16.76 -25.11 17.91
N ASN A 272 16.34 -24.87 19.15
CA ASN A 272 15.81 -25.89 20.02
C ASN A 272 14.28 -25.80 20.17
N ILE A 273 13.63 -24.96 19.36
CA ILE A 273 12.17 -24.88 19.31
C ILE A 273 11.64 -25.96 18.39
N GLU A 274 10.65 -26.67 18.88
CA GLU A 274 9.78 -27.52 18.08
C GLU A 274 8.33 -27.05 18.23
N LEU A 275 7.61 -27.10 17.11
CA LEU A 275 6.24 -26.60 16.98
C LEU A 275 5.32 -27.79 16.73
N SER A 276 4.17 -27.81 17.40
CA SER A 276 3.11 -28.79 17.15
C SER A 276 1.76 -28.09 17.14
N VAL A 277 0.81 -28.65 16.39
CA VAL A 277 -0.57 -28.14 16.36
C VAL A 277 -1.52 -29.19 16.91
N SER A 278 -2.50 -28.75 17.67
CA SER A 278 -3.59 -29.58 18.14
C SER A 278 -4.93 -28.94 17.78
N GLN A 279 -5.91 -29.75 17.45
CA GLN A 279 -7.29 -29.29 17.25
C GLN A 279 -7.98 -28.95 18.58
N LEU A 280 -7.49 -29.49 19.70
CA LEU A 280 -8.02 -29.30 21.04
C LEU A 280 -6.86 -29.02 22.01
N CYS A 281 -6.90 -27.90 22.73
CA CYS A 281 -5.94 -27.67 23.82
C CYS A 281 -6.34 -28.45 25.08
N SER A 282 -5.37 -29.15 25.70
CA SER A 282 -5.55 -29.87 26.97
C SER A 282 -5.58 -28.96 28.20
N PHE A 283 -5.15 -27.70 28.08
CA PHE A 283 -4.92 -26.79 29.21
C PHE A 283 -6.20 -26.36 29.95
N GLN A 284 -7.34 -26.23 29.27
CA GLN A 284 -8.52 -25.52 29.78
C GLN A 284 -9.70 -26.42 30.21
N GLN A 285 -9.49 -27.73 30.37
CA GLN A 285 -10.59 -28.70 30.53
C GLN A 285 -11.35 -28.63 31.88
N THR A 286 -11.14 -27.61 32.74
CA THR A 286 -11.63 -27.61 34.13
C THR A 286 -12.73 -26.59 34.48
N SER A 287 -13.22 -25.73 33.58
CA SER A 287 -14.32 -24.82 33.95
C SER A 287 -15.43 -24.70 32.88
N LYS A 288 -16.54 -25.39 33.16
CA LYS A 288 -17.94 -25.09 32.78
C LYS A 288 -18.15 -24.02 31.68
N SER A 289 -17.92 -24.38 30.43
CA SER A 289 -18.71 -23.90 29.30
C SER A 289 -18.75 -24.99 28.25
N GLU A 290 -19.94 -25.55 28.04
CA GLU A 290 -20.26 -26.38 26.89
C GLU A 290 -19.95 -25.57 25.63
N LEU A 291 -18.90 -25.96 24.88
CA LEU A 291 -18.76 -25.93 23.42
C LEU A 291 -17.30 -25.74 22.98
N CYS A 292 -16.70 -26.85 22.55
CA CYS A 292 -15.97 -26.99 21.29
C CYS A 292 -14.59 -26.32 21.13
N GLY A 293 -13.56 -27.18 21.17
CA GLY A 293 -12.21 -27.05 20.62
C GLY A 293 -11.65 -25.70 20.20
N MET A 294 -10.75 -25.15 21.02
CA MET A 294 -9.85 -24.10 20.56
C MET A 294 -8.64 -24.74 19.84
N PRO A 295 -8.45 -24.49 18.53
CA PRO A 295 -7.24 -24.90 17.84
C PRO A 295 -6.03 -24.25 18.50
N CYS A 296 -5.00 -25.04 18.75
CA CYS A 296 -3.86 -24.63 19.56
C CYS A 296 -2.56 -24.86 18.80
N LEU A 297 -1.74 -23.83 18.71
CA LEU A 297 -0.34 -23.96 18.28
C LEU A 297 0.53 -24.02 19.54
N ASN A 298 1.20 -25.15 19.72
CA ASN A 298 2.12 -25.38 20.81
C ASN A 298 3.55 -25.16 20.31
N PHE A 299 4.40 -24.59 21.15
CA PHE A 299 5.83 -24.60 20.94
C PHE A 299 6.54 -25.01 22.21
N PHE A 300 7.56 -25.82 22.05
CA PHE A 300 8.34 -26.33 23.17
C PHE A 300 9.82 -26.13 22.90
N TRP A 301 10.57 -25.95 23.98
CA TRP A 301 12.01 -25.74 23.92
C TRP A 301 12.71 -26.95 24.51
N LYS A 302 13.41 -27.71 23.66
CA LYS A 302 14.27 -28.82 24.06
C LYS A 302 15.56 -28.28 24.68
N ASP A 303 15.69 -28.33 26.00
CA ASP A 303 16.95 -27.98 26.66
C ASP A 303 17.46 -29.11 27.58
N ASN A 304 18.74 -29.43 27.41
CA ASN A 304 19.46 -30.47 28.14
C ASN A 304 20.24 -29.84 29.30
N GLY A 305 19.63 -29.82 30.49
CA GLY A 305 20.37 -29.73 31.75
C GLY A 305 20.72 -28.32 32.24
N ASP A 306 19.71 -27.54 32.63
CA ASP A 306 19.65 -26.69 33.85
C ASP A 306 18.50 -25.68 33.69
N ILE A 307 17.27 -26.14 33.95
CA ILE A 307 16.04 -25.37 33.70
C ILE A 307 15.86 -24.31 34.79
N HIS A 308 16.34 -23.10 34.55
CA HIS A 308 15.81 -21.92 35.23
C HIS A 308 14.45 -21.56 34.62
N LEU A 309 13.37 -22.17 35.14
CA LEU A 309 11.98 -21.99 34.65
C LEU A 309 11.61 -20.51 34.41
N GLU A 310 12.06 -19.62 35.29
CA GLU A 310 11.80 -18.18 35.18
C GLU A 310 12.53 -17.49 34.02
N LYS A 311 13.76 -17.92 33.70
CA LYS A 311 14.48 -17.42 32.53
C LYS A 311 13.85 -17.94 31.24
N THR A 312 13.43 -19.20 31.24
CA THR A 312 12.77 -19.84 30.09
C THR A 312 11.42 -19.19 29.79
N SER A 313 10.62 -18.90 30.82
CA SER A 313 9.33 -18.20 30.65
C SER A 313 9.51 -16.77 30.14
N GLN A 314 10.53 -16.05 30.61
CA GLN A 314 10.89 -14.73 30.08
C GLN A 314 11.29 -14.81 28.61
N ILE A 315 12.09 -15.81 28.21
CA ILE A 315 12.46 -16.02 26.80
C ILE A 315 11.22 -16.30 25.94
N PHE A 316 10.26 -17.08 26.44
CA PHE A 316 9.00 -17.34 25.75
C PHE A 316 8.19 -16.05 25.56
N ALA A 317 8.01 -15.28 26.62
CA ALA A 317 7.19 -14.06 26.60
C ALA A 317 7.84 -12.90 25.81
N ASP A 318 9.14 -12.65 26.01
CA ASP A 318 9.80 -11.44 25.52
C ASP A 318 10.50 -11.63 24.17
N THR A 319 10.84 -12.87 23.79
CA THR A 319 11.59 -13.15 22.56
C THR A 319 10.82 -14.01 21.58
N MET A 320 10.28 -15.15 22.02
CA MET A 320 9.65 -16.10 21.09
C MET A 320 8.24 -15.67 20.68
N CYS A 321 7.43 -15.28 21.66
CA CYS A 321 6.04 -14.89 21.44
C CYS A 321 5.92 -13.71 20.47
N PRO A 322 6.69 -12.60 20.59
CA PRO A 322 6.63 -11.50 19.62
C PRO A 322 7.00 -11.94 18.20
N VAL A 323 8.02 -12.79 18.05
CA VAL A 323 8.47 -13.28 16.75
C VAL A 323 7.41 -14.18 16.10
N LEU A 324 6.78 -15.06 16.89
CA LEU A 324 5.71 -15.94 16.39
C LEU A 324 4.43 -15.15 16.09
N LEU A 325 4.05 -14.17 16.93
CA LEU A 325 2.87 -13.34 16.69
C LEU A 325 2.99 -12.47 15.42
N GLU A 326 4.21 -12.10 15.01
CA GLU A 326 4.47 -11.39 13.75
C GLU A 326 4.36 -12.27 12.50
N THR A 327 4.25 -13.60 12.66
CA THR A 327 4.14 -14.52 11.52
C THR A 327 2.89 -14.25 10.71
N ILE A 328 3.02 -14.28 9.40
CA ILE A 328 1.92 -14.07 8.46
C ILE A 328 1.43 -15.44 8.04
N ILE A 329 0.26 -15.81 8.54
CA ILE A 329 -0.36 -17.11 8.30
C ILE A 329 -0.98 -17.14 6.90
N LYS A 330 -1.65 -16.04 6.52
CA LYS A 330 -2.35 -15.95 5.24
C LYS A 330 -2.29 -14.54 4.66
N GLY A 331 -2.35 -14.47 3.34
CA GLY A 331 -2.33 -13.23 2.58
C GLY A 331 -0.95 -12.87 2.06
N GLU A 332 -0.89 -11.78 1.30
CA GLU A 332 0.36 -11.27 0.74
C GLU A 332 1.07 -10.38 1.78
N PRO A 333 2.29 -10.74 2.25
CA PRO A 333 2.99 -9.98 3.28
C PRO A 333 3.22 -8.51 3.00
N ARG A 334 3.32 -8.17 1.71
CA ARG A 334 3.55 -6.81 1.22
C ARG A 334 2.30 -5.95 1.24
N VAL A 335 1.10 -6.51 1.32
CA VAL A 335 -0.16 -5.76 1.28
C VAL A 335 -0.50 -5.25 2.69
N CYS A 336 -0.64 -3.92 2.82
CA CYS A 336 -1.21 -3.26 4.01
C CYS A 336 -2.73 -3.38 4.03
N THR A 337 -3.37 -2.94 2.95
CA THR A 337 -4.84 -2.86 2.82
C THR A 337 -5.25 -3.22 1.41
N ALA A 338 -6.41 -3.85 1.29
CA ALA A 338 -7.05 -4.19 0.03
C ALA A 338 -8.54 -3.84 0.14
N ASP A 339 -8.96 -2.75 -0.48
CA ASP A 339 -10.31 -2.24 -0.38
C ASP A 339 -11.00 -2.21 -1.74
N ILE A 340 -12.27 -2.64 -1.74
CA ILE A 340 -13.09 -2.64 -2.95
C ILE A 340 -13.64 -1.23 -3.09
N ILE A 341 -13.33 -0.58 -4.21
CA ILE A 341 -13.77 0.78 -4.51
C ILE A 341 -14.55 0.81 -5.82
N TRP A 342 -15.49 1.74 -5.92
CA TRP A 342 -16.15 2.08 -7.17
C TRP A 342 -15.42 3.26 -7.82
N VAL A 343 -14.85 3.03 -9.00
CA VAL A 343 -14.22 4.06 -9.82
C VAL A 343 -15.28 4.62 -10.76
N SER A 344 -15.75 5.83 -10.46
CA SER A 344 -16.69 6.53 -11.33
C SER A 344 -16.01 6.98 -12.63
N PRO A 345 -16.74 7.14 -13.75
CA PRO A 345 -16.18 7.62 -15.02
C PRO A 345 -15.52 9.00 -14.93
N LYS A 346 -15.90 9.81 -13.92
CA LYS A 346 -15.40 11.17 -13.69
C LYS A 346 -14.23 11.23 -12.71
N THR A 347 -13.88 10.13 -12.06
CA THR A 347 -12.75 10.08 -11.12
C THR A 347 -11.47 9.98 -11.93
N THR A 348 -10.50 10.87 -11.69
CA THR A 348 -9.16 10.84 -12.31
C THR A 348 -8.40 9.60 -11.87
N SER A 349 -8.59 8.48 -12.56
CA SER A 349 -7.83 7.26 -12.32
C SER A 349 -6.44 7.40 -12.97
N TRP A 350 -5.40 6.95 -12.28
CA TRP A 350 -4.04 6.89 -12.84
C TRP A 350 -3.93 5.77 -13.90
N VAL A 351 -4.99 4.96 -14.01
CA VAL A 351 -5.19 3.90 -14.99
C VAL A 351 -5.69 4.53 -16.29
N ARG A 352 -4.77 4.86 -17.20
CA ARG A 352 -5.02 5.55 -18.49
C ARG A 352 -5.96 4.84 -19.47
N ASN A 353 -6.50 3.68 -19.11
CA ASN A 353 -7.32 2.85 -19.99
C ASN A 353 -8.65 2.47 -19.29
N CYS A 354 -9.34 3.44 -18.70
CA CYS A 354 -10.77 3.28 -18.47
C CYS A 354 -11.42 3.08 -19.84
N SER A 355 -12.03 1.91 -20.07
CA SER A 355 -13.03 1.86 -21.14
C SER A 355 -14.07 2.93 -20.84
N ASN A 356 -14.56 3.61 -21.87
CA ASN A 356 -15.64 4.60 -21.80
C ASN A 356 -16.97 3.96 -21.35
N SER A 357 -16.99 3.22 -20.24
CA SER A 357 -18.21 2.73 -19.64
C SER A 357 -18.86 3.93 -18.96
N GLU A 358 -20.07 4.28 -19.41
CA GLU A 358 -20.85 5.37 -18.80
C GLU A 358 -21.23 5.06 -17.35
N LYS A 359 -21.06 3.80 -16.91
CA LYS A 359 -21.47 3.30 -15.60
C LYS A 359 -20.36 3.26 -14.55
N GLY A 360 -19.08 3.36 -14.90
CA GLY A 360 -17.97 3.19 -13.94
C GLY A 360 -17.54 1.73 -13.77
N GLU A 361 -16.48 1.48 -13.00
CA GLU A 361 -15.88 0.15 -12.83
C GLU A 361 -15.47 -0.10 -11.38
N LEU A 362 -15.39 -1.37 -10.98
CA LEU A 362 -14.75 -1.69 -9.70
C LEU A 362 -13.27 -1.80 -9.83
N ALA A 363 -12.62 -1.31 -8.80
CA ALA A 363 -11.22 -1.61 -8.57
C ALA A 363 -11.04 -2.16 -7.16
N ILE A 364 -9.93 -2.88 -6.98
CA ILE A 364 -9.39 -3.18 -5.67
C ILE A 364 -8.23 -2.20 -5.48
N ASP A 365 -8.37 -1.29 -4.53
CA ASP A 365 -7.30 -0.41 -4.10
C ASP A 365 -6.38 -1.17 -3.14
N VAL A 366 -5.12 -1.31 -3.52
CA VAL A 366 -4.13 -2.10 -2.80
C VAL A 366 -3.00 -1.18 -2.35
N VAL A 367 -2.85 -1.02 -1.04
CA VAL A 367 -1.73 -0.29 -0.44
C VAL A 367 -0.66 -1.27 -0.03
N LEU A 368 0.59 -1.03 -0.46
CA LEU A 368 1.73 -1.89 -0.14
C LEU A 368 2.60 -1.28 0.98
N GLU A 369 3.17 -2.13 1.84
CA GLU A 369 4.15 -1.73 2.85
C GLU A 369 5.45 -1.29 2.16
N LYS A 370 5.90 -0.06 2.44
CA LYS A 370 7.14 0.52 1.91
C LYS A 370 8.43 -0.19 2.38
N LYS A 371 8.33 -1.22 3.22
CA LYS A 371 9.47 -1.94 3.82
C LYS A 371 10.29 -2.76 2.81
N PHE A 372 9.82 -2.91 1.58
CA PHE A 372 10.51 -3.67 0.54
C PHE A 372 11.07 -2.72 -0.54
N PRO A 373 12.27 -2.16 -0.36
CA PRO A 373 12.94 -1.35 -1.39
C PRO A 373 13.56 -2.26 -2.46
N TYR A 374 12.82 -3.22 -3.02
CA TYR A 374 13.32 -4.03 -4.13
C TYR A 374 13.14 -3.28 -5.44
N ARG A 375 13.89 -2.19 -5.60
CA ARG A 375 14.41 -1.88 -6.93
C ARG A 375 15.66 -2.74 -7.08
N TYR A 376 15.48 -3.90 -7.72
CA TYR A 376 16.62 -4.63 -8.27
C TYR A 376 17.38 -3.68 -9.21
N ASN A 377 18.68 -3.57 -8.99
CA ASN A 377 19.52 -2.81 -9.90
C ASN A 377 19.67 -3.59 -11.21
N ASP A 378 19.91 -2.86 -12.28
CA ASP A 378 20.16 -3.46 -13.57
C ASP A 378 21.46 -4.26 -13.48
N GLY A 379 21.42 -5.56 -13.77
CA GLY A 379 22.59 -6.43 -13.64
C GLY A 379 22.50 -7.46 -12.51
N ASP A 380 21.74 -7.17 -11.46
CA ASP A 380 21.73 -7.99 -10.25
C ASP A 380 20.81 -9.22 -10.40
N PRO A 381 21.25 -10.41 -9.93
CA PRO A 381 20.39 -11.58 -9.82
C PRO A 381 19.19 -11.31 -8.90
N LEU A 382 18.05 -11.89 -9.25
CA LEU A 382 16.88 -11.88 -8.38
C LEU A 382 17.11 -12.73 -7.13
N ALA A 383 16.41 -12.40 -6.05
CA ALA A 383 16.37 -13.25 -4.87
C ALA A 383 15.84 -14.65 -5.23
N THR A 384 16.29 -15.68 -4.50
CA THR A 384 15.96 -17.08 -4.80
C THR A 384 14.45 -17.33 -4.86
N ASP A 385 13.67 -16.68 -3.99
CA ASP A 385 12.22 -16.81 -3.94
C ASP A 385 11.55 -16.23 -5.20
N ASP A 386 11.96 -15.01 -5.60
CA ASP A 386 11.47 -14.35 -6.82
C ASP A 386 11.90 -15.11 -8.08
N HIS A 387 13.12 -15.67 -8.07
CA HIS A 387 13.63 -16.50 -9.15
C HIS A 387 12.75 -17.74 -9.38
N GLY A 388 12.46 -18.49 -8.32
CA GLY A 388 11.59 -19.67 -8.37
C GLY A 388 10.18 -19.32 -8.87
N TYR A 389 9.59 -18.26 -8.29
CA TYR A 389 8.25 -17.81 -8.68
C TYR A 389 8.16 -17.43 -10.16
N ILE A 390 9.13 -16.67 -10.67
CA ILE A 390 9.14 -16.23 -12.07
C ILE A 390 9.29 -17.42 -13.01
N ILE A 391 10.14 -18.40 -12.69
CA ILE A 391 10.29 -19.59 -13.54
C ILE A 391 8.98 -20.38 -13.56
N GLU A 392 8.46 -20.70 -12.37
CA GLU A 392 7.32 -21.61 -12.21
C GLU A 392 6.01 -21.00 -12.72
N HIS A 393 5.74 -19.74 -12.39
CA HIS A 393 4.43 -19.12 -12.60
C HIS A 393 4.38 -18.15 -13.78
N ILE A 394 5.53 -17.75 -14.34
CA ILE A 394 5.58 -16.81 -15.46
C ILE A 394 6.23 -17.46 -16.68
N LEU A 395 7.50 -17.86 -16.57
CA LEU A 395 8.28 -18.33 -17.72
C LEU A 395 7.71 -19.61 -18.33
N ASN A 396 7.12 -20.49 -17.51
CA ASN A 396 6.45 -21.70 -17.96
C ASN A 396 5.36 -21.45 -19.02
N PHE A 397 4.76 -20.27 -19.03
CA PHE A 397 3.74 -19.87 -20.00
C PHE A 397 4.31 -19.11 -21.21
N HIS A 398 5.63 -19.01 -21.36
CA HIS A 398 6.19 -18.36 -22.55
C HIS A 398 5.98 -19.24 -23.80
N PRO A 399 5.50 -18.69 -24.94
CA PRO A 399 5.21 -19.47 -26.15
C PRO A 399 6.44 -20.24 -26.68
N ASN A 400 7.64 -19.68 -26.49
CA ASN A 400 8.92 -20.32 -26.83
C ASN A 400 9.68 -20.79 -25.59
N LYS A 401 9.02 -21.49 -24.65
CA LYS A 401 9.66 -21.89 -23.37
C LYS A 401 10.94 -22.73 -23.57
N VAL A 402 10.91 -23.66 -24.52
CA VAL A 402 12.02 -24.62 -24.75
C VAL A 402 13.27 -23.88 -25.22
N GLU A 403 13.10 -22.96 -26.17
CA GLU A 403 14.19 -22.10 -26.63
C GLU A 403 14.70 -21.25 -25.48
N LYS A 404 13.82 -20.58 -24.71
CA LYS A 404 14.24 -19.68 -23.64
C LYS A 404 15.00 -20.39 -22.51
N MET A 405 14.59 -21.60 -22.14
CA MET A 405 15.23 -22.39 -21.09
C MET A 405 16.56 -23.03 -21.56
N GLY A 406 16.67 -23.41 -22.83
CA GLY A 406 17.89 -23.93 -23.43
C GLY A 406 18.52 -25.07 -22.62
N ALA A 407 19.82 -24.96 -22.32
CA ALA A 407 20.61 -25.92 -21.55
C ALA A 407 20.35 -25.89 -20.03
N GLY A 408 19.40 -25.08 -19.55
CA GLY A 408 19.08 -24.89 -18.14
C GLY A 408 19.32 -23.45 -17.68
N ILE A 409 18.49 -23.01 -16.73
CA ILE A 409 18.55 -21.66 -16.16
C ILE A 409 19.51 -21.66 -14.97
N ASN A 410 20.48 -20.74 -14.98
CA ASN A 410 21.34 -20.48 -13.84
C ASN A 410 20.67 -19.49 -12.87
N TYR A 411 20.32 -18.30 -13.37
CA TYR A 411 19.57 -17.29 -12.61
C TYR A 411 18.79 -16.36 -13.53
N VAL A 412 17.82 -15.64 -12.96
CA VAL A 412 17.07 -14.55 -13.63
C VAL A 412 17.55 -13.21 -13.06
N MET A 413 17.63 -12.20 -13.92
CA MET A 413 18.04 -10.84 -13.58
C MET A 413 17.16 -9.81 -14.29
N ILE A 414 17.16 -8.57 -13.79
CA ILE A 414 16.55 -7.43 -14.48
C ILE A 414 17.65 -6.61 -15.13
N ASP A 415 17.47 -6.26 -16.40
CA ASP A 415 18.42 -5.42 -17.12
C ASP A 415 17.73 -4.68 -18.29
N LYS A 416 18.40 -3.67 -18.84
CA LYS A 416 17.94 -2.92 -20.00
C LYS A 416 17.81 -3.84 -21.21
N HIS A 417 16.78 -3.58 -22.02
CA HIS A 417 16.60 -4.29 -23.28
C HIS A 417 17.72 -3.92 -24.26
N SER A 418 18.27 -4.91 -24.97
CA SER A 418 19.39 -4.74 -25.91
C SER A 418 19.12 -3.67 -26.97
N SER A 419 17.92 -3.67 -27.55
CA SER A 419 17.50 -2.68 -28.56
C SER A 419 16.82 -1.41 -27.99
N PHE A 420 16.38 -1.42 -26.73
CA PHE A 420 15.58 -0.34 -26.13
C PHE A 420 16.10 0.00 -24.74
N GLN A 421 17.18 0.78 -24.70
CA GLN A 421 17.91 1.10 -23.46
C GLN A 421 17.07 1.86 -22.41
N ASN A 422 15.94 2.46 -22.80
CA ASN A 422 14.99 3.11 -21.90
C ASN A 422 13.97 2.15 -21.27
N SER A 423 14.02 0.86 -21.60
CA SER A 423 13.11 -0.17 -21.07
C SER A 423 13.89 -1.25 -20.33
N ARG A 424 13.39 -1.64 -19.16
CA ARG A 424 13.92 -2.75 -18.37
C ARG A 424 13.11 -4.02 -18.65
N CYS A 425 13.79 -5.15 -18.79
CA CYS A 425 13.21 -6.44 -19.10
C CYS A 425 13.81 -7.52 -18.19
N LEU A 426 13.12 -8.67 -18.12
CA LEU A 426 13.65 -9.85 -17.44
C LEU A 426 14.58 -10.58 -18.39
N HIS A 427 15.75 -10.96 -17.88
CA HIS A 427 16.75 -11.74 -18.60
C HIS A 427 17.03 -13.03 -17.85
N ILE A 428 17.14 -14.11 -18.61
CA ILE A 428 17.54 -15.42 -18.15
C ILE A 428 19.02 -15.55 -18.49
N VAL A 429 19.82 -15.90 -17.49
CA VAL A 429 21.20 -16.32 -17.69
C VAL A 429 21.22 -17.83 -17.59
N ARG A 430 21.64 -18.48 -18.67
CA ARG A 430 21.72 -19.93 -18.77
C ARG A 430 23.00 -20.48 -18.15
N THR A 431 23.04 -21.79 -17.95
CA THR A 431 24.22 -22.54 -17.47
C THR A 431 25.40 -22.48 -18.45
N ASP A 432 25.13 -22.28 -19.73
CA ASP A 432 26.11 -22.09 -20.81
C ASP A 432 26.68 -20.65 -20.87
N GLY A 433 26.19 -19.74 -20.02
CA GLY A 433 26.59 -18.33 -19.99
C GLY A 433 25.88 -17.43 -21.01
N HIS A 434 24.99 -17.98 -21.86
CA HIS A 434 24.17 -17.16 -22.75
C HIS A 434 23.07 -16.43 -21.98
N LYS A 435 22.79 -15.20 -22.42
CA LYS A 435 21.77 -14.32 -21.86
C LYS A 435 20.64 -14.12 -22.85
N GLU A 436 19.42 -14.37 -22.41
CA GLU A 436 18.22 -14.15 -23.21
C GLU A 436 17.15 -13.36 -22.46
N ASP A 437 16.56 -12.38 -23.14
CA ASP A 437 15.43 -11.63 -22.61
C ASP A 437 14.11 -12.37 -22.85
N PHE A 438 13.14 -12.13 -21.96
CA PHE A 438 11.76 -12.54 -22.18
C PHE A 438 10.78 -11.50 -21.64
N SER A 439 9.58 -11.49 -22.22
CA SER A 439 8.53 -10.57 -21.83
C SER A 439 7.50 -11.27 -20.96
N TYR A 440 7.44 -10.89 -19.67
CA TYR A 440 6.42 -11.39 -18.75
C TYR A 440 4.98 -11.09 -19.25
N ILE A 441 4.78 -9.99 -20.00
CA ILE A 441 3.48 -9.68 -20.62
C ILE A 441 3.11 -10.74 -21.65
N LYS A 442 4.07 -11.24 -22.45
CA LYS A 442 3.80 -12.33 -23.41
C LYS A 442 3.44 -13.62 -22.67
N CYS A 443 4.15 -13.94 -21.60
CA CYS A 443 3.83 -15.07 -20.73
C CYS A 443 2.42 -14.98 -20.14
N LEU A 444 2.07 -13.83 -19.57
CA LEU A 444 0.74 -13.59 -18.99
C LEU A 444 -0.36 -13.69 -20.05
N LYS A 445 -0.16 -13.13 -21.25
CA LYS A 445 -1.11 -13.26 -22.35
C LYS A 445 -1.37 -14.73 -22.71
N ASN A 446 -0.31 -15.54 -22.80
CA ASN A 446 -0.45 -16.95 -23.12
C ASN A 446 -1.11 -17.73 -21.97
N TYR A 447 -0.72 -17.47 -20.72
CA TYR A 447 -1.38 -18.01 -19.54
C TYR A 447 -2.90 -17.76 -19.55
N MET A 448 -3.31 -16.53 -19.87
CA MET A 448 -4.73 -16.18 -19.94
C MET A 448 -5.45 -16.88 -21.07
N LYS A 449 -4.80 -17.05 -22.23
CA LYS A 449 -5.37 -17.82 -23.35
C LYS A 449 -5.56 -19.28 -23.00
N GLU A 450 -4.61 -19.89 -22.29
CA GLU A 450 -4.67 -21.30 -21.89
C GLU A 450 -5.72 -21.53 -20.78
N LYS A 451 -5.82 -20.64 -19.79
CA LYS A 451 -6.74 -20.82 -18.65
C LYS A 451 -8.15 -20.28 -18.87
N PHE A 452 -8.30 -19.23 -19.68
CA PHE A 452 -9.57 -18.51 -19.84
C PHE A 452 -9.84 -18.16 -21.32
N PRO A 453 -9.88 -19.14 -22.23
CA PRO A 453 -9.93 -18.90 -23.68
C PRO A 453 -11.07 -17.96 -24.09
N ASP A 454 -12.27 -18.15 -23.54
CA ASP A 454 -13.48 -17.39 -23.91
C ASP A 454 -13.44 -15.91 -23.50
N ARG A 455 -12.61 -15.56 -22.52
CA ARG A 455 -12.54 -14.19 -21.96
C ARG A 455 -11.19 -13.51 -22.21
N ALA A 456 -10.18 -14.28 -22.61
CA ALA A 456 -8.82 -13.80 -22.73
C ALA A 456 -8.71 -12.63 -23.73
N GLU A 457 -9.30 -12.75 -24.92
CA GLU A 457 -9.14 -11.73 -25.96
C GLU A 457 -9.74 -10.37 -25.58
N SER A 458 -10.94 -10.39 -25.03
CA SER A 458 -11.62 -9.18 -24.51
C SER A 458 -10.81 -8.55 -23.37
N PHE A 459 -10.33 -9.35 -22.42
CA PHE A 459 -9.51 -8.86 -21.30
C PHE A 459 -8.16 -8.27 -21.78
N MET A 460 -7.45 -8.98 -22.65
CA MET A 460 -6.15 -8.54 -23.16
C MET A 460 -6.27 -7.26 -23.98
N GLY A 461 -7.31 -7.15 -24.81
CA GLY A 461 -7.60 -5.94 -25.60
C GLY A 461 -7.94 -4.73 -24.73
N LYS A 462 -8.48 -4.94 -23.53
CA LYS A 462 -8.78 -3.86 -22.58
C LYS A 462 -7.57 -3.43 -21.76
N TYR A 463 -6.82 -4.39 -21.18
CA TYR A 463 -5.84 -4.09 -20.13
C TYR A 463 -4.37 -4.16 -20.59
N PHE A 464 -4.03 -4.84 -21.69
CA PHE A 464 -2.65 -4.97 -22.18
C PHE A 464 -2.34 -4.15 -23.44
N MET A 465 -3.16 -3.15 -23.78
CA MET A 465 -2.88 -2.27 -24.91
C MET A 465 -1.63 -1.41 -24.62
N ARG A 466 -0.64 -1.49 -25.52
CA ARG A 466 0.49 -0.57 -25.55
C ARG A 466 0.14 0.63 -26.42
N ARG A 467 0.65 1.81 -26.03
CA ARG A 467 0.76 3.02 -26.85
C ARG A 467 1.11 2.64 -28.30
N ASN A 468 0.16 2.76 -29.22
CA ASN A 468 0.51 2.91 -30.63
C ASN A 468 1.19 4.29 -30.75
N GLN A 469 2.52 4.32 -30.66
CA GLN A 469 3.23 5.29 -31.47
C GLN A 469 2.93 4.90 -32.93
N PRO A 470 2.44 5.81 -33.78
CA PRO A 470 2.27 5.50 -35.19
C PRO A 470 3.63 5.05 -35.74
N PRO A 471 3.66 4.05 -36.64
CA PRO A 471 4.91 3.57 -37.21
C PRO A 471 5.62 4.73 -37.89
N ARG A 472 6.88 4.96 -37.50
CA ARG A 472 7.78 5.88 -38.17
C ARG A 472 7.87 5.42 -39.63
N ALA A 473 7.31 6.21 -40.56
CA ALA A 473 7.36 5.90 -41.98
C ALA A 473 8.83 5.66 -42.40
N GLY A 474 9.12 4.50 -42.98
CA GLY A 474 10.42 4.24 -43.63
C GLY A 474 11.18 2.96 -43.30
N TRP A 475 10.60 1.96 -42.64
CA TRP A 475 11.31 0.69 -42.39
C TRP A 475 10.73 -0.45 -43.24
N LYS A 476 11.41 -0.78 -44.35
CA LYS A 476 11.26 -2.07 -45.03
C LYS A 476 12.01 -3.13 -44.19
N GLU A 477 11.31 -4.20 -43.83
CA GLU A 477 11.93 -5.43 -43.29
C GLU A 477 13.00 -5.93 -44.26
N ARG A 478 14.21 -6.18 -43.75
CA ARG A 478 15.29 -6.77 -44.54
C ARG A 478 15.57 -8.16 -43.97
N ASN A 479 15.15 -9.18 -44.71
CA ASN A 479 15.52 -10.56 -44.48
C ASN A 479 17.02 -10.80 -44.72
N THR A 480 17.50 -11.89 -44.13
CA THR A 480 18.82 -12.56 -44.11
C THR A 480 19.85 -12.27 -45.22
N PRO A 481 21.17 -12.45 -44.93
CA PRO A 481 22.24 -12.02 -45.81
C PRO A 481 22.51 -13.04 -46.94
N GLU A 482 22.49 -12.56 -48.17
CA GLU A 482 23.13 -13.25 -49.30
C GLU A 482 24.43 -12.53 -49.68
N THR A 483 25.43 -13.35 -49.95
CA THR A 483 26.78 -13.03 -50.41
C THR A 483 26.78 -12.21 -51.71
N GLY A 484 27.58 -11.14 -51.75
CA GLY A 484 27.82 -10.40 -52.98
C GLY A 484 28.78 -9.23 -52.78
N THR A 485 29.99 -9.39 -53.29
CA THR A 485 31.05 -8.39 -53.40
C THR A 485 30.60 -7.16 -54.20
N SER A 486 30.85 -5.94 -53.70
CA SER A 486 31.39 -4.83 -54.51
C SER A 486 31.70 -3.59 -53.68
N SER A 487 32.87 -3.03 -53.97
CA SER A 487 33.50 -1.82 -53.45
C SER A 487 32.77 -0.49 -53.78
N ARG A 488 32.83 0.52 -52.89
CA ARG A 488 33.56 1.81 -53.10
C ARG A 488 33.17 2.91 -52.10
N VAL A 489 34.23 3.44 -51.46
CA VAL A 489 34.64 4.86 -51.31
C VAL A 489 33.79 5.85 -50.49
N ARG A 490 34.32 6.12 -49.29
CA ARG A 490 34.57 7.41 -48.59
C ARG A 490 34.00 8.71 -49.16
N GLY A 491 33.47 9.52 -48.24
CA GLY A 491 33.43 10.98 -48.33
C GLY A 491 33.33 11.61 -46.94
N ASN A 492 34.48 11.86 -46.31
CA ASN A 492 34.64 12.76 -45.17
C ASN A 492 34.27 14.19 -45.58
N LYS A 493 33.57 14.92 -44.72
CA LYS A 493 33.84 16.35 -44.50
C LYS A 493 33.63 16.68 -43.03
N ASP A 494 34.75 16.77 -42.34
CA ASP A 494 34.96 17.59 -41.15
C ASP A 494 34.62 19.06 -41.47
N LEU A 495 34.17 19.82 -40.46
CA LEU A 495 34.64 21.18 -40.21
C LEU A 495 34.23 21.66 -38.81
N ASN A 496 35.27 21.64 -37.98
CA ASN A 496 35.57 22.30 -36.71
C ASN A 496 34.94 23.66 -36.35
N LEU A 497 34.72 23.78 -35.03
CA LEU A 497 35.02 24.86 -34.08
C LEU A 497 34.59 26.30 -34.37
N SER A 498 33.97 26.93 -33.35
CA SER A 498 34.71 27.88 -32.50
C SER A 498 33.91 28.32 -31.25
N ASP A 499 34.59 28.25 -30.11
CA ASP A 499 34.26 28.85 -28.83
C ASP A 499 34.07 30.38 -28.91
N SER A 500 33.23 30.92 -28.03
CA SER A 500 33.56 32.17 -27.33
C SER A 500 32.88 32.19 -25.96
N ALA A 501 33.72 32.26 -24.93
CA ALA A 501 33.34 32.43 -23.54
C ALA A 501 32.90 33.87 -23.27
N ASP A 502 31.95 34.05 -22.35
CA ASP A 502 31.91 35.28 -21.56
C ASP A 502 31.48 35.02 -20.12
N LYS A 503 32.32 35.48 -19.19
CA LYS A 503 32.17 35.41 -17.73
C LYS A 503 31.96 36.82 -17.20
N LYS A 504 30.84 37.07 -16.52
CA LYS A 504 30.54 38.08 -15.49
C LYS A 504 29.03 37.94 -15.21
N ASN A 505 28.46 37.95 -14.02
CA ASN A 505 28.77 38.71 -12.83
C ASN A 505 28.03 38.05 -11.64
N ARG A 506 28.73 37.76 -10.54
CA ARG A 506 28.13 37.44 -9.23
C ARG A 506 27.92 38.76 -8.51
N LYS A 507 26.69 39.07 -8.05
CA LYS A 507 26.40 39.85 -6.83
C LYS A 507 24.90 39.97 -6.56
N GLY A 508 24.49 39.39 -5.42
CA GLY A 508 23.53 39.95 -4.46
C GLY A 508 22.05 40.01 -4.81
N TRP A 509 21.23 39.25 -4.06
CA TRP A 509 20.09 39.81 -3.33
C TRP A 509 19.76 38.93 -2.13
N SER A 510 20.17 39.43 -0.96
CA SER A 510 19.77 39.00 0.37
C SER A 510 18.99 40.17 0.97
N SER A 511 17.67 40.09 0.97
CA SER A 511 16.77 40.89 1.81
C SER A 511 15.36 40.47 1.44
N TRP A 512 14.59 39.97 2.42
CA TRP A 512 13.13 40.01 2.58
C TRP A 512 12.74 38.87 3.52
N THR A 513 13.07 39.07 4.80
CA THR A 513 12.46 38.37 5.93
C THR A 513 12.25 39.43 6.98
N ASN A 514 10.99 39.60 7.40
CA ASN A 514 10.47 40.31 8.58
C ASN A 514 9.37 41.28 8.14
N ASP A 515 8.13 40.81 8.23
CA ASP A 515 7.01 41.57 8.79
C ASP A 515 5.76 40.68 8.73
N LEU A 516 5.41 40.08 9.88
CA LEU A 516 4.05 39.70 10.30
C LEU A 516 4.13 39.02 11.66
N ALA A 517 4.47 39.82 12.66
CA ALA A 517 4.32 39.50 14.08
C ALA A 517 3.82 40.75 14.82
N SER A 518 2.59 41.17 14.54
CA SER A 518 1.77 41.99 15.45
C SER A 518 0.34 42.14 14.91
N LYS A 519 -0.57 41.27 15.37
CA LYS A 519 -1.93 41.60 15.86
C LYS A 519 -2.69 40.34 16.20
#